data_AF-A0A2I0KDD0-F1
#
_entry.id   AF-A0A2I0KDD0-F1
#
_cell.length_a   1.000
_cell.length_b   1.000
_cell.length_c   1.000
_cell.angle_alpha   90.00
_cell.angle_beta   90.00
_cell.angle_gamma   90.00
#
_symmetry.space_group_name_H-M   'P 1'
#
loop_
_entity.id
_entity.type
_entity.pdbx_description
1 polymer ?
#
loop_
_entity_poly.entity_id
_entity_poly.type
_entity_poly.pdbx_seq_one_letter_code
_entity_poly.pdbx_strand_id
1 'polypeptide(L)'
;MGSRFQPSIEEACFGPAKVVGDRKGAVFGGLVEAPLRPTNKKYQGTNSTFVFTTTAGHPDIFRPTGANRYYTLCSTDFLAIGGGGHFAIYLDGDL
;
A
#
# COMPACT_ATOMS: atom_id res chain seq x y z
N MET A 1 11.87 -8.05 26.62
CA MET A 1 10.82 -7.03 26.41
C MET A 1 11.11 -6.32 25.09
N GLY A 2 10.58 -6.81 23.97
CA GLY A 2 10.64 -6.08 22.70
C GLY A 2 9.24 -5.59 22.40
N SER A 3 8.99 -4.29 22.58
CA SER A 3 7.71 -3.69 22.18
C SER A 3 7.63 -3.75 20.66
N ARG A 4 6.87 -4.72 20.15
CA ARG A 4 6.47 -4.81 18.76
C ARG A 4 5.53 -3.63 18.51
N PHE A 5 6.05 -2.57 17.89
CA PHE A 5 5.25 -1.44 17.45
C PHE A 5 4.47 -1.92 16.21
N GLN A 6 3.26 -2.43 16.44
CA GLN A 6 2.31 -2.74 15.36
C GLN A 6 1.43 -1.50 15.17
N PRO A 7 1.61 -0.71 14.10
CA PRO A 7 0.70 0.39 13.83
C PRO A 7 -0.68 -0.18 13.47
N SER A 8 -1.74 0.31 14.12
CA SER A 8 -3.11 0.00 13.69
C SER A 8 -3.35 0.51 12.27
N ILE A 9 -4.32 -0.03 11.54
CA ILE A 9 -4.66 0.46 10.20
C ILE A 9 -4.99 1.97 10.19
N GLU A 10 -5.48 2.51 11.31
CA GLU A 10 -5.68 3.96 11.46
C GLU A 10 -4.36 4.74 11.34
N GLU A 11 -3.29 4.26 11.99
CA GLU A 11 -1.94 4.80 11.85
C GLU A 11 -1.37 4.50 10.44
N ALA A 12 -1.65 3.31 9.89
CA ALA A 12 -1.22 2.93 8.56
C ALA A 12 -1.92 3.73 7.45
N CYS A 13 -3.09 4.32 7.68
CA CYS A 13 -3.76 5.22 6.72
C CYS A 13 -3.30 6.69 6.89
N PHE A 14 -2.43 6.98 7.87
CA PHE A 14 -1.76 8.26 8.07
C PHE A 14 -0.46 8.32 7.24
N GLY A 15 -0.35 9.31 6.36
CA GLY A 15 0.85 9.54 5.54
C GLY A 15 0.84 8.88 4.14
N PRO A 16 1.47 9.53 3.15
CA PRO A 16 1.33 9.18 1.73
C PRO A 16 2.21 8.01 1.29
N ALA A 17 3.14 7.52 2.10
CA ALA A 17 4.01 6.40 1.72
C ALA A 17 3.76 5.17 2.60
N LYS A 18 3.76 4.00 1.97
CA LYS A 18 3.78 2.68 2.62
C LYS A 18 5.01 1.93 2.17
N VAL A 19 5.79 1.41 3.11
CA VAL A 19 7.03 0.68 2.84
C VAL A 19 7.03 -0.57 3.70
N VAL A 20 7.29 -1.72 3.07
CA VAL A 20 7.39 -3.02 3.71
C VAL A 20 8.67 -3.70 3.23
N GLY A 21 9.39 -4.30 4.17
CA GLY A 21 10.54 -5.14 3.88
C GLY A 21 10.23 -6.60 4.14
N ASP A 22 10.71 -7.51 3.29
CA ASP A 22 10.72 -8.94 3.59
C ASP A 22 11.97 -9.35 4.41
N ARG A 23 11.99 -10.61 4.87
CA ARG A 23 13.12 -11.15 5.65
C ARG A 23 14.39 -11.37 4.82
N LYS A 24 14.31 -11.30 3.50
CA LYS A 24 15.43 -11.47 2.57
C LYS A 24 16.05 -10.12 2.18
N GLY A 25 15.51 -9.00 2.70
CA GLY A 25 16.00 -7.65 2.45
C GLY A 25 15.40 -6.98 1.22
N ALA A 26 14.42 -7.61 0.54
CA ALA A 26 13.68 -6.94 -0.51
C ALA A 26 12.73 -5.92 0.10
N VAL A 27 12.68 -4.72 -0.48
CA VAL A 27 11.80 -3.63 -0.06
C VAL A 27 10.76 -3.43 -1.14
N PHE A 28 9.50 -3.33 -0.73
CA PHE A 28 8.39 -3.01 -1.60
C PHE A 28 7.48 -2.00 -0.92
N GLY A 29 6.72 -1.25 -1.71
CA GLY A 29 5.90 -0.20 -1.14
C GLY A 29 5.09 0.52 -2.19
N GLY A 30 4.34 1.51 -1.73
CA GLY A 30 3.58 2.37 -2.61
C GLY A 30 3.44 3.77 -2.05
N LEU A 31 3.40 4.74 -2.98
CA LEU A 31 2.92 6.08 -2.70
C LEU A 31 1.41 6.08 -2.93
N VAL A 32 0.66 6.50 -1.93
CA VAL A 32 -0.78 6.64 -1.90
C VAL A 32 -1.15 8.08 -1.52
N GLU A 33 -2.35 8.50 -1.89
CA GLU A 33 -2.86 9.82 -1.51
C GLU A 33 -3.34 9.80 -0.05
N ALA A 34 -2.92 10.77 0.75
CA ALA A 34 -3.23 10.84 2.18
C ALA A 34 -3.98 12.14 2.54
N PRO A 35 -4.82 12.14 3.60
CA PRO A 35 -5.14 10.99 4.46
C PRO A 35 -6.07 10.00 3.76
N LEU A 36 -5.81 8.71 3.93
CA LEU A 36 -6.71 7.67 3.44
C LEU A 36 -7.94 7.60 4.33
N ARG A 37 -9.12 7.49 3.72
CA ARG A 37 -10.38 7.29 4.45
C ARG A 37 -10.75 5.81 4.39
N PRO A 38 -11.02 5.14 5.53
CA PRO A 38 -11.62 3.82 5.50
C PRO A 38 -12.97 3.87 4.78
N THR A 39 -13.19 2.99 3.81
CA THR A 39 -14.45 2.89 3.08
C THR A 39 -14.87 1.44 2.88
N ASN A 40 -16.18 1.22 2.73
CA ASN A 40 -16.69 -0.10 2.36
C ASN A 40 -16.48 -0.33 0.84
N LYS A 41 -15.33 -0.90 0.48
CA LYS A 41 -14.96 -1.35 -0.88
C LYS A 41 -14.90 -0.27 -1.96
N LYS A 42 -14.70 1.01 -1.61
CA LYS A 42 -14.57 2.10 -2.59
C LYS A 42 -13.11 2.49 -2.80
N TYR A 43 -12.63 2.36 -4.03
CA TYR A 43 -11.28 2.82 -4.38
C TYR A 43 -11.16 4.35 -4.25
N GLN A 44 -9.99 4.80 -3.77
CA GLN A 44 -9.63 6.20 -3.62
C GLN A 44 -8.22 6.48 -4.17
N GLY A 45 -7.92 7.77 -4.36
CA GLY A 45 -6.65 8.26 -4.88
C GLY A 45 -6.70 8.66 -6.37
N THR A 46 -5.55 9.10 -6.86
CA THR A 46 -5.35 9.60 -8.23
C THR A 46 -4.23 8.83 -8.94
N ASN A 47 -3.97 9.18 -10.21
CA ASN A 47 -2.88 8.63 -11.01
C ASN A 47 -1.47 9.03 -10.52
N SER A 48 -1.38 9.81 -9.44
CA SER A 48 -0.14 10.08 -8.72
C SER A 48 0.36 8.89 -7.89
N THR A 49 -0.52 7.93 -7.59
CA THR A 49 -0.22 6.68 -6.87
C THR A 49 0.78 5.83 -7.67
N PHE A 50 1.74 5.18 -7.02
CA PHE A 50 2.58 4.17 -7.66
C PHE A 50 3.01 3.10 -6.66
N VAL A 51 3.42 1.93 -7.14
CA VAL A 51 4.07 0.90 -6.33
C VAL A 51 5.52 0.70 -6.78
N PHE A 52 6.36 0.18 -5.90
CA PHE A 52 7.75 -0.13 -6.21
C PHE A 52 8.23 -1.40 -5.53
N THR A 53 9.30 -1.98 -6.05
CA THR A 53 10.03 -3.11 -5.45
C THR A 53 11.53 -2.97 -5.70
N THR A 54 12.35 -3.56 -4.83
CA THR A 54 13.81 -3.67 -5.01
C THR A 54 14.28 -5.10 -5.27
N THR A 55 13.35 -6.02 -5.59
CA THR A 55 13.65 -7.45 -5.75
C THR A 55 14.69 -7.74 -6.84
N ALA A 56 14.79 -6.88 -7.85
CA ALA A 56 15.80 -6.97 -8.91
C ALA A 56 17.20 -6.46 -8.51
N GLY A 57 17.38 -6.01 -7.26
CA GLY A 57 18.62 -5.37 -6.77
C GLY A 57 18.68 -3.86 -6.98
N HIS A 58 17.71 -3.29 -7.72
CA HIS A 58 17.49 -1.85 -7.84
C HIS A 58 15.99 -1.54 -7.73
N PRO A 59 15.59 -0.28 -7.43
CA PRO A 59 14.19 0.10 -7.41
C PRO A 59 13.56 0.03 -8.81
N ASP A 60 12.47 -0.74 -8.93
CA ASP A 60 11.55 -0.72 -10.06
C ASP A 60 10.25 -0.01 -9.64
N ILE A 61 9.82 0.98 -10.42
CA ILE A 61 8.64 1.80 -10.13
C ILE A 61 7.54 1.49 -11.15
N PHE A 62 6.37 1.08 -10.66
CA PHE A 62 5.20 0.78 -11.47
C PHE A 62 4.14 1.88 -11.28
N ARG A 63 3.95 2.68 -12.32
CA ARG A 63 2.95 3.76 -12.37
C ARG A 63 1.62 3.25 -12.95
N PRO A 64 0.49 3.93 -12.67
CA PRO A 64 -0.79 3.52 -13.20
C PRO A 64 -0.81 3.64 -14.73
N THR A 65 -1.39 2.65 -15.38
CA THR A 65 -1.43 2.55 -16.85
C THR A 65 -2.57 3.33 -17.48
N GLY A 66 -3.51 3.84 -16.67
CA GLY A 66 -4.76 4.45 -17.14
C GLY A 66 -5.87 3.46 -17.49
N ALA A 67 -5.63 2.15 -17.36
CA ALA A 67 -6.63 1.11 -17.67
C ALA A 67 -7.83 1.11 -16.71
N ASN A 68 -7.63 1.54 -15.45
CA ASN A 68 -8.68 1.68 -14.45
C ASN A 68 -8.27 2.73 -13.39
N ARG A 69 -9.17 3.00 -12.43
CA ARG A 69 -8.95 3.93 -11.32
C ARG A 69 -8.92 3.22 -9.96
N TYR A 70 -8.45 1.97 -9.95
CA TYR A 70 -8.41 1.12 -8.76
C TYR A 70 -7.09 1.29 -8.01
N TYR A 71 -6.87 2.50 -7.49
CA TYR A 71 -5.58 2.88 -6.91
C TYR A 71 -5.39 2.36 -5.48
N THR A 72 -6.21 2.76 -4.53
CA THR A 72 -6.06 2.37 -3.11
C THR A 72 -7.41 1.99 -2.50
N LEU A 73 -7.45 0.92 -1.70
CA LEU A 73 -8.55 0.55 -0.82
C LEU A 73 -8.05 0.56 0.62
N CYS A 74 -8.58 1.46 1.46
CA CYS A 74 -8.39 1.44 2.91
C CYS A 74 -9.72 0.95 3.52
N SER A 75 -9.66 -0.11 4.32
CA SER A 75 -10.74 -0.61 5.19
C SER A 75 -10.30 -0.45 6.64
N THR A 76 -11.13 -0.85 7.61
CA THR A 76 -10.68 -1.04 9.00
C THR A 76 -9.73 -2.23 9.15
N ASP A 77 -9.85 -3.21 8.25
CA ASP A 77 -9.19 -4.52 8.42
C ASP A 77 -7.98 -4.69 7.49
N PHE A 78 -7.83 -3.84 6.48
CA PHE A 78 -6.74 -3.96 5.50
C PHE A 78 -6.48 -2.65 4.75
N LEU A 79 -5.29 -2.58 4.18
CA LEU A 79 -4.90 -1.60 3.17
C LEU A 79 -4.41 -2.32 1.91
N ALA A 80 -5.01 -2.01 0.77
CA ALA A 80 -4.63 -2.59 -0.52
C ALA A 80 -4.33 -1.51 -1.57
N ILE A 81 -3.34 -1.77 -2.42
CA ILE A 81 -2.89 -0.85 -3.48
C ILE A 81 -2.88 -1.59 -4.82
N GLY A 82 -3.43 -0.94 -5.85
CA GLY A 82 -3.45 -1.41 -7.25
C GLY A 82 -4.34 -2.62 -7.47
N GLY A 83 -5.64 -2.40 -7.74
CA GLY A 83 -6.62 -3.45 -7.98
C GLY A 83 -6.89 -3.73 -9.48
N GLY A 84 -7.91 -4.56 -9.75
CA GLY A 84 -8.28 -4.99 -11.12
C GLY A 84 -8.21 -6.50 -11.36
N GLY A 85 -8.10 -7.29 -10.29
CA GLY A 85 -8.07 -8.76 -10.30
C GLY A 85 -7.33 -9.27 -9.06
N HIS A 86 -6.09 -8.83 -8.92
CA HIS A 86 -5.27 -8.99 -7.72
C HIS A 86 -4.79 -7.62 -7.23
N PHE A 87 -4.34 -7.56 -5.98
CA PHE A 87 -3.69 -6.37 -5.43
C PHE A 87 -2.18 -6.44 -5.65
N ALA A 88 -1.56 -5.34 -6.04
CA ALA A 88 -0.11 -5.25 -6.10
C ALA A 88 0.50 -5.31 -4.69
N ILE A 89 -0.16 -4.69 -3.72
CA ILE A 89 0.19 -4.75 -2.30
C ILE A 89 -1.09 -4.95 -1.50
N TYR A 90 -1.05 -5.87 -0.55
CA TYR A 90 -2.10 -6.09 0.43
C TYR A 90 -1.45 -6.17 1.81
N LEU A 91 -1.87 -5.28 2.71
CA LEU A 91 -1.44 -5.24 4.10
C LEU A 91 -2.66 -5.58 4.95
N ASP A 92 -2.54 -6.65 5.72
CA ASP A 92 -3.52 -7.03 6.72
C ASP A 92 -3.43 -6.09 7.93
N GLY A 93 -4.54 -5.90 8.64
CA GLY A 93 -4.60 -5.02 9.81
C GLY A 93 -3.86 -5.55 11.03
N ASP A 94 -3.52 -6.84 11.04
CA ASP A 94 -2.78 -7.50 12.12
C ASP A 94 -1.24 -7.46 11.94
N LEU A 95 -0.71 -6.71 10.97
CA LEU A 95 0.72 -6.70 10.61
C LEU A 95 1.65 -6.30 11.76
#